data_AF-A0A9N9AZT8-F1
#
_entry.id   AF-A0A9N9AZT8-F1
#
_cell.length_a   1.000
_cell.length_b   1.000
_cell.length_c   1.000
_cell.angle_alpha   90.00
_cell.angle_beta   90.00
_cell.angle_gamma   90.00
#
_symmetry.space_group_name_H-M   'P 1'
#
loop_
_entity.id
_entity.type
_entity.pdbx_description
1 polymer ?
#
loop_
_entity_poly.entity_id
_entity_poly.type
_entity_poly.pdbx_seq_one_letter_code
_entity_poly.pdbx_strand_id
1 'polypeptide(L)'
;MINRDLIQFLITISIPFLLQKVLEYLRRRNSSSYNIHQNNQQKKHEPTRAEYSVTALLILTVLYHLYYLLISVPENIFSTLRVPLRTPTTQLKFLLGTASKRYTQPVIDTLSTKFASLENRYLYTTYGHEAFLDCIYCRDATDYFYYILPKITFSYVVMVAIMGLATMLRRKQDYRTYSVVFLVVCGAFDIYSYATLDLRLLISNSAISVDYYHYSTADFYRRLAFLGVSFAILILNRTDVRTEAEILLDLQRSQEYVIARLKGATLQRAAILRDTGLRKTFVDYYKRVEVEEGVIHSDPEYKKARAAALAKLNVENLTRDAELYVENLTKVRESEGISTHRERNDMYRAVATNSTLVGGGALSNENDIGGL
;
A
#
# COMPACT_ATOMS: atom_id res chain seq x y z
N MET A 1 -7.00 -35.62 -3.89
CA MET A 1 -5.95 -35.86 -2.88
C MET A 1 -4.79 -34.92 -3.16
N ILE A 2 -4.61 -33.88 -2.35
CA ILE A 2 -3.46 -32.97 -2.49
C ILE A 2 -2.31 -33.64 -1.74
N ASN A 3 -1.31 -34.12 -2.49
CA ASN A 3 -0.14 -34.76 -1.90
C ASN A 3 0.61 -33.76 -1.02
N ARG A 4 0.97 -34.20 0.19
CA ARG A 4 1.78 -33.43 1.15
C ARG A 4 3.07 -32.91 0.50
N ASP A 5 3.60 -33.68 -0.45
CA ASP A 5 4.80 -33.37 -1.22
C ASP A 5 4.58 -32.19 -2.18
N LEU A 6 3.37 -32.03 -2.72
CA LEU A 6 3.00 -30.92 -3.62
C LEU A 6 2.89 -29.60 -2.84
N ILE A 7 2.34 -29.66 -1.63
CA ILE A 7 2.30 -28.53 -0.69
C ILE A 7 3.72 -28.19 -0.22
N GLN A 8 4.53 -29.20 0.14
CA GLN A 8 5.93 -28.98 0.51
C GLN A 8 6.71 -28.34 -0.64
N PHE A 9 6.54 -28.82 -1.88
CA PHE A 9 7.20 -28.25 -3.06
C PHE A 9 6.82 -26.78 -3.28
N LEU A 10 5.52 -26.46 -3.26
CA LEU A 10 5.02 -25.10 -3.42
C LEU A 10 5.54 -24.17 -2.32
N ILE A 11 5.60 -24.66 -1.08
CA ILE A 11 6.13 -23.90 0.06
C ILE A 11 7.64 -23.69 -0.09
N THR A 12 8.43 -24.73 -0.41
CA THR A 12 9.88 -24.60 -0.57
C THR A 12 10.31 -23.73 -1.75
N ILE A 13 9.51 -23.65 -2.82
CA ILE A 13 9.78 -22.78 -3.96
C ILE A 13 9.35 -21.33 -3.65
N SER A 14 8.22 -21.16 -2.97
CA SER A 14 7.67 -19.81 -2.70
C SER A 14 8.39 -19.09 -1.56
N ILE A 15 8.86 -19.82 -0.53
CA ILE A 15 9.57 -19.25 0.63
C ILE A 15 10.80 -18.42 0.23
N PRO A 16 11.78 -18.91 -0.55
CA PRO A 16 12.98 -18.13 -0.86
C PRO A 16 12.66 -16.88 -1.68
N PHE A 17 11.65 -16.93 -2.56
CA PHE A 17 11.24 -15.78 -3.36
C PHE A 17 10.53 -14.71 -2.51
N LEU A 18 9.61 -15.14 -1.63
CA LEU A 18 8.94 -14.25 -0.69
C LEU A 18 9.91 -13.69 0.35
N LEU A 19 10.85 -14.51 0.83
CA LEU A 19 11.86 -14.13 1.82
C LEU A 19 12.85 -13.12 1.24
N GLN A 20 13.25 -13.27 -0.04
CA GLN A 20 14.04 -12.25 -0.73
C GLN A 20 13.27 -10.93 -0.85
N LYS A 21 11.99 -10.95 -1.23
CA LYS A 21 11.17 -9.73 -1.31
C LYS A 21 10.93 -9.07 0.05
N VAL A 22 10.73 -9.86 1.09
CA VAL A 22 10.57 -9.37 2.46
C VAL A 22 11.89 -8.80 2.99
N LEU A 23 13.03 -9.46 2.71
CA LEU A 23 14.35 -8.93 3.08
C LEU A 23 14.71 -7.67 2.29
N GLU A 24 14.35 -7.58 1.00
CA GLU A 24 14.49 -6.35 0.20
C GLU A 24 13.63 -5.22 0.78
N TYR A 25 12.41 -5.52 1.21
CA TYR A 25 11.52 -4.55 1.85
C TYR A 25 12.03 -4.11 3.23
N LEU A 26 12.50 -5.04 4.05
CA LEU A 26 13.09 -4.75 5.36
C LEU A 26 14.43 -3.98 5.23
N ARG A 27 15.25 -4.33 4.24
CA ARG A 27 16.50 -3.62 3.94
C ARG A 27 16.21 -2.21 3.42
N ARG A 28 15.21 -2.01 2.55
CA ARG A 28 14.73 -0.68 2.14
C ARG A 28 14.21 0.13 3.32
N ARG A 29 13.53 -0.50 4.28
CA ARG A 29 13.05 0.16 5.50
C ARG A 29 14.20 0.60 6.40
N ASN A 30 15.24 -0.22 6.56
CA ASN A 30 16.43 0.13 7.33
C ASN A 30 17.28 1.20 6.62
N SER A 31 17.39 1.17 5.30
CA SER A 31 18.07 2.22 4.52
C SER A 31 17.28 3.54 4.52
N SER A 32 15.95 3.48 4.60
CA SER A 32 15.10 4.67 4.76
C SER A 32 15.28 5.35 6.12
N SER A 33 15.89 4.67 7.10
CA SER A 33 16.12 5.21 8.44
C SER A 33 17.34 6.15 8.53
N TYR A 34 18.23 6.13 7.54
CA TYR A 34 19.40 7.01 7.48
C TYR A 34 19.07 8.40 6.87
N ASN A 35 18.04 8.48 6.01
CA ASN A 35 17.56 9.73 5.40
C ASN A 35 16.55 10.50 6.27
N ILE A 36 16.29 10.05 7.50
CA ILE A 36 15.25 10.59 8.40
C ILE A 36 15.61 12.00 8.93
N HIS A 37 16.89 12.40 8.94
CA HIS A 37 17.28 13.69 9.50
C HIS A 37 17.20 14.88 8.53
N GLN A 38 17.19 14.68 7.21
CA GLN A 38 17.12 15.78 6.22
C GLN A 38 15.71 16.07 5.69
N ASN A 39 14.74 15.16 5.82
CA ASN A 39 13.35 15.38 5.39
C ASN A 39 12.43 15.95 6.50
N ASN A 40 13.00 16.55 7.56
CA ASN A 40 12.26 17.13 8.68
C ASN A 40 11.42 18.38 8.33
N GLN A 41 11.32 18.75 7.04
CA GLN A 41 10.33 19.71 6.53
C GLN A 41 9.21 19.06 5.71
N GLN A 42 9.10 17.73 5.67
CA GLN A 42 7.82 17.11 5.33
C GLN A 42 6.88 17.34 6.51
N LYS A 43 5.94 18.28 6.34
CA LYS A 43 4.84 18.56 7.27
C LYS A 43 4.35 17.24 7.88
N LYS A 44 4.55 17.09 9.19
CA LYS A 44 4.02 15.98 9.99
C LYS A 44 2.52 15.91 9.71
N HIS A 45 2.10 14.95 8.89
CA HIS A 45 0.69 14.82 8.49
C HIS A 45 -0.14 14.59 9.73
N GLU A 46 -1.12 15.46 9.96
CA GLU A 46 -2.09 15.26 11.02
C GLU A 46 -3.12 14.22 10.53
N PRO A 47 -3.25 13.09 11.23
CA PRO A 47 -4.17 12.04 10.82
C PRO A 47 -5.60 12.58 10.74
N THR A 48 -6.23 12.39 9.59
CA THR A 48 -7.62 12.81 9.36
C THR A 48 -8.56 11.91 10.17
N ARG A 49 -9.73 12.43 10.59
CA ARG A 49 -10.75 11.63 11.32
C ARG A 49 -11.12 10.31 10.61
N ALA A 50 -11.10 10.30 9.28
CA ALA A 50 -11.33 9.11 8.46
C ALA A 50 -10.20 8.06 8.56
N GLU A 51 -8.95 8.49 8.79
CA GLU A 51 -7.83 7.56 8.97
C GLU A 51 -7.93 6.84 10.32
N TYR A 52 -8.37 7.55 11.36
CA TYR A 52 -8.66 6.95 12.66
C TYR A 52 -9.80 5.94 12.58
N SER A 53 -10.90 6.27 11.88
CA SER A 53 -12.03 5.35 11.75
C SER A 53 -11.66 4.08 10.97
N VAL A 54 -10.89 4.21 9.88
CA VAL A 54 -10.40 3.04 9.13
C VAL A 54 -9.41 2.20 9.94
N THR A 55 -8.52 2.84 10.69
CA THR A 55 -7.57 2.12 11.55
C THR A 55 -8.30 1.38 12.66
N ALA A 56 -9.29 2.02 13.31
CA ALA A 56 -10.15 1.38 14.30
C ALA A 56 -10.94 0.21 13.69
N LEU A 57 -11.51 0.37 12.49
CA LEU A 57 -12.19 -0.70 11.77
C LEU A 57 -11.27 -1.89 11.52
N LEU A 58 -10.05 -1.67 11.04
CA LEU A 58 -9.08 -2.74 10.82
C LEU A 58 -8.69 -3.44 12.12
N ILE A 59 -8.41 -2.69 13.19
CA ILE A 59 -8.11 -3.27 14.51
C ILE A 59 -9.28 -4.13 14.99
N LEU A 60 -10.51 -3.62 14.91
CA LEU A 60 -11.71 -4.36 15.30
C LEU A 60 -11.86 -5.66 14.49
N THR A 61 -11.59 -5.62 13.18
CA THR A 61 -11.66 -6.83 12.33
C THR A 61 -10.62 -7.87 12.71
N VAL A 62 -9.39 -7.44 13.01
CA VAL A 62 -8.32 -8.34 13.47
C VAL A 62 -8.72 -8.98 14.81
N LEU A 63 -9.19 -8.17 15.76
CA LEU A 63 -9.65 -8.67 17.06
C LEU A 63 -10.83 -9.64 16.93
N TYR A 64 -11.78 -9.34 16.04
CA TYR A 64 -12.91 -10.21 15.75
C TYR A 64 -12.44 -11.58 15.23
N HIS A 65 -11.57 -11.62 14.21
CA HIS A 65 -11.08 -12.89 13.68
C HIS A 65 -10.20 -13.64 14.68
N LEU A 66 -9.41 -12.92 15.47
CA LEU A 66 -8.61 -13.52 16.56
C LEU A 66 -9.50 -14.15 17.64
N TYR A 67 -10.57 -13.45 18.06
CA TYR A 67 -11.54 -13.95 19.02
C TYR A 67 -12.17 -15.26 18.53
N TYR A 68 -12.62 -15.31 17.27
CA TYR A 68 -13.19 -16.54 16.73
C TYR A 68 -12.17 -17.66 16.56
N LEU A 69 -10.91 -17.34 16.26
CA LEU A 69 -9.87 -18.35 16.07
C LEU A 69 -9.41 -18.96 17.41
N LEU A 70 -9.37 -18.16 18.49
CA LEU A 70 -8.89 -18.61 19.80
C LEU A 70 -10.01 -19.12 20.72
N ILE A 71 -11.19 -18.49 20.69
CA ILE A 71 -12.24 -18.70 21.69
C ILE A 71 -13.45 -19.43 21.08
N SER A 72 -13.91 -19.01 19.90
CA SER A 72 -15.13 -19.56 19.28
C SER A 72 -14.82 -20.50 18.12
N VAL A 73 -14.22 -21.66 18.44
CA VAL A 73 -14.02 -22.76 17.48
C VAL A 73 -15.38 -23.32 17.06
N PRO A 74 -15.64 -23.59 15.77
CA PRO A 74 -16.91 -24.13 15.31
C PRO A 74 -17.26 -25.43 16.02
N GLU A 75 -18.53 -25.56 16.43
CA GLU A 75 -18.99 -26.71 17.20
C GLU A 75 -18.88 -28.00 16.40
N ASN A 76 -18.15 -28.96 16.97
CA ASN A 76 -18.05 -30.30 16.43
C ASN A 76 -18.19 -31.30 17.58
N ILE A 77 -19.28 -32.07 17.53
CA ILE A 77 -19.64 -33.04 18.58
C ILE A 77 -18.55 -34.11 18.72
N PHE A 78 -18.00 -34.62 17.62
CA PHE A 78 -16.95 -35.65 17.64
C PHE A 78 -15.63 -35.12 18.22
N SER A 79 -15.24 -33.90 17.85
CA SER A 79 -14.05 -33.25 18.41
C SER A 79 -14.22 -32.89 19.88
N THR A 80 -15.43 -32.46 20.29
CA THR A 80 -15.72 -32.07 21.68
C THR A 80 -15.72 -33.29 22.60
N LEU A 81 -16.32 -34.40 22.14
CA LEU A 81 -16.36 -35.67 22.86
C LEU A 81 -15.05 -36.47 22.74
N ARG A 82 -14.11 -36.03 21.87
CA ARG A 82 -12.85 -36.72 21.55
C ARG A 82 -13.07 -38.18 21.13
N VAL A 83 -14.06 -38.40 20.27
CA VAL A 83 -14.40 -39.74 19.78
C VAL A 83 -14.27 -39.83 18.26
N PRO A 84 -13.80 -40.98 17.73
CA PRO A 84 -13.67 -41.17 16.29
C PRO A 84 -15.05 -41.28 15.62
N LEU A 85 -15.14 -40.91 14.34
CA LEU A 85 -16.40 -40.95 13.57
C LEU A 85 -17.03 -42.36 13.49
N ARG A 86 -16.25 -43.42 13.68
CA ARG A 86 -16.71 -44.83 13.61
C ARG A 86 -17.28 -45.37 14.93
N THR A 87 -17.35 -44.56 15.98
CA THR A 87 -17.85 -44.98 17.30
C THR A 87 -19.28 -45.53 17.22
N PRO A 88 -19.62 -46.71 17.77
CA PRO A 88 -20.97 -47.25 17.67
C PRO A 88 -22.02 -46.29 18.25
N THR A 89 -23.21 -46.27 17.65
CA THR A 89 -24.31 -45.34 17.97
C THR A 89 -24.74 -45.41 19.43
N THR A 90 -24.70 -46.59 20.03
CA THR A 90 -25.05 -46.83 21.45
C THR A 90 -24.09 -46.12 22.39
N GLN A 91 -22.79 -46.20 22.13
CA GLN A 91 -21.76 -45.48 22.89
C GLN A 91 -21.87 -43.97 22.66
N LEU A 92 -22.10 -43.54 21.41
CA LEU A 92 -22.28 -42.13 21.08
C LEU A 92 -23.48 -41.53 21.84
N LYS A 93 -24.64 -42.22 21.85
CA LYS A 93 -25.84 -41.77 22.59
C LYS A 93 -25.59 -41.68 24.09
N PHE A 94 -24.89 -42.66 24.68
CA PHE A 94 -24.49 -42.62 26.09
C PHE A 94 -23.62 -41.39 26.38
N LEU A 95 -22.60 -41.13 25.56
CA LEU A 95 -21.70 -39.98 25.73
C LEU A 95 -22.43 -38.64 25.58
N LEU A 96 -23.33 -38.51 24.59
CA LEU A 96 -24.17 -37.31 24.45
C LEU A 96 -25.09 -37.11 25.67
N GLY A 97 -25.65 -38.18 26.22
CA GLY A 97 -26.47 -38.14 27.43
C GLY A 97 -25.67 -37.67 28.66
N THR A 98 -24.41 -38.10 28.80
CA THR A 98 -23.52 -37.60 29.86
C THR A 98 -23.10 -36.15 29.64
N ALA A 99 -23.06 -35.68 28.39
CA ALA A 99 -22.78 -34.28 28.02
C ALA A 99 -24.03 -33.37 28.06
N SER A 100 -25.15 -33.85 28.62
CA SER A 100 -26.50 -33.22 28.59
C SER A 100 -26.59 -31.78 29.09
N LYS A 101 -25.60 -31.24 29.81
CA LYS A 101 -25.56 -29.80 30.17
C LYS A 101 -25.56 -28.88 28.94
N ARG A 102 -25.18 -29.39 27.77
CA ARG A 102 -25.08 -28.61 26.52
C ARG A 102 -26.18 -28.91 25.50
N TYR A 103 -26.91 -30.03 25.63
CA TYR A 103 -27.90 -30.48 24.64
C TYR A 103 -29.19 -30.99 25.31
N THR A 104 -30.34 -30.53 24.83
CA THR A 104 -31.66 -30.99 25.29
C THR A 104 -31.95 -32.42 24.83
N GLN A 105 -32.66 -33.22 25.61
CA GLN A 105 -33.06 -34.59 25.26
C GLN A 105 -33.65 -34.78 23.83
N PRO A 106 -34.60 -33.97 23.33
CA PRO A 106 -35.11 -34.13 21.96
C PRO A 106 -34.04 -33.93 20.88
N VAL A 107 -33.04 -33.08 21.15
CA VAL A 107 -31.91 -32.85 20.24
C VAL A 107 -30.98 -34.07 20.24
N ILE A 108 -30.79 -34.71 21.39
CA ILE A 108 -29.99 -35.93 21.51
C ILE A 108 -30.64 -37.09 20.74
N ASP A 109 -31.95 -37.27 20.84
CA ASP A 109 -32.66 -38.34 20.12
C ASP A 109 -32.63 -38.13 18.60
N THR A 110 -32.86 -36.91 18.13
CA THR A 110 -32.76 -36.56 16.70
C THR A 110 -31.34 -36.68 16.16
N LEU A 111 -30.32 -36.26 16.91
CA LEU A 111 -28.91 -36.48 16.54
C LEU A 111 -28.55 -37.96 16.51
N SER A 112 -29.01 -38.75 17.49
CA SER A 112 -28.69 -40.17 17.58
C SER A 112 -29.28 -40.97 16.42
N THR A 113 -30.49 -40.62 15.97
CA THR A 113 -31.12 -41.22 14.79
C THR A 113 -30.42 -40.80 13.50
N LYS A 114 -30.08 -39.53 13.35
CA LYS A 114 -29.33 -39.05 12.18
C LYS A 114 -27.92 -39.65 12.11
N PHE A 115 -27.21 -39.80 13.24
CA PHE A 115 -25.89 -40.43 13.32
C PHE A 115 -25.92 -41.97 13.28
N ALA A 116 -27.09 -42.59 13.03
CA ALA A 116 -27.17 -44.03 12.84
C ALA A 116 -26.37 -44.50 11.61
N SER A 117 -26.41 -43.71 10.54
CA SER A 117 -25.61 -43.94 9.33
C SER A 117 -24.21 -43.33 9.47
N LEU A 118 -23.19 -44.07 9.05
CA LEU A 118 -21.83 -43.57 8.96
C LEU A 118 -21.71 -42.44 7.93
N GLU A 119 -22.44 -42.52 6.80
CA GLU A 119 -22.48 -41.48 5.77
C GLU A 119 -22.95 -40.13 6.33
N ASN A 120 -23.99 -40.14 7.16
CA ASN A 120 -24.50 -38.95 7.83
C ASN A 120 -23.47 -38.29 8.77
N ARG A 121 -22.56 -39.08 9.36
CA ARG A 121 -21.47 -38.54 10.20
C ARG A 121 -20.39 -37.86 9.35
N TYR A 122 -20.11 -38.40 8.17
CA TYR A 122 -19.23 -37.74 7.20
C TYR A 122 -19.87 -36.45 6.65
N LEU A 123 -21.17 -36.46 6.35
CA LEU A 123 -21.90 -35.24 5.97
C LEU A 123 -21.82 -34.17 7.07
N TYR A 124 -22.04 -34.55 8.33
CA TYR A 124 -21.92 -33.65 9.48
C TYR A 124 -20.52 -33.04 9.62
N THR A 125 -19.46 -33.84 9.50
CA THR A 125 -18.08 -33.34 9.63
C THR A 125 -17.62 -32.51 8.42
N THR A 126 -18.23 -32.76 7.26
CA THR A 126 -17.94 -32.05 6.02
C THR A 126 -18.61 -30.69 5.96
N TYR A 127 -19.91 -30.60 6.23
CA TYR A 127 -20.71 -29.38 6.09
C TYR A 127 -21.00 -28.66 7.41
N GLY A 128 -20.64 -29.27 8.55
CA GLY A 128 -20.77 -28.65 9.87
C GLY A 128 -22.14 -28.87 10.53
N HIS A 129 -22.21 -28.42 11.78
CA HIS A 129 -23.34 -28.67 12.68
C HIS A 129 -24.64 -27.99 12.22
N GLU A 130 -24.57 -26.71 11.85
CA GLU A 130 -25.73 -25.88 11.47
C GLU A 130 -26.43 -26.44 10.23
N ALA A 131 -25.68 -26.74 9.16
CA ALA A 131 -26.24 -27.31 7.94
C ALA A 131 -26.93 -28.66 8.19
N PHE A 132 -26.40 -29.46 9.13
CA PHE A 132 -26.93 -30.78 9.43
C PHE A 132 -28.21 -30.77 10.28
N LEU A 133 -28.34 -29.79 11.19
CA LEU A 133 -29.51 -29.65 12.05
C LEU A 133 -30.62 -28.81 11.40
N ASP A 134 -30.26 -27.69 10.79
CA ASP A 134 -31.24 -26.68 10.34
C ASP A 134 -31.75 -26.96 8.92
N CYS A 135 -31.04 -27.75 8.11
CA CYS A 135 -31.53 -28.11 6.79
C CYS A 135 -32.58 -29.23 6.85
N ILE A 136 -33.84 -28.88 6.53
CA ILE A 136 -34.99 -29.81 6.51
C ILE A 136 -35.07 -30.58 5.18
N TYR A 137 -34.61 -29.98 4.08
CA TYR A 137 -34.75 -30.54 2.73
C TYR A 137 -33.51 -31.29 2.23
N CYS A 138 -32.39 -31.22 2.94
CA CYS A 138 -31.13 -31.84 2.51
C CYS A 138 -31.18 -33.36 2.65
N ARG A 139 -30.91 -34.08 1.56
CA ARG A 139 -30.79 -35.54 1.54
C ARG A 139 -29.42 -35.98 1.06
N ASP A 140 -28.94 -35.33 0.00
CA ASP A 140 -27.66 -35.65 -0.63
C ASP A 140 -26.59 -34.61 -0.29
N ALA A 141 -25.31 -34.95 -0.50
CA ALA A 141 -24.18 -34.04 -0.28
C ALA A 141 -24.31 -32.72 -1.06
N THR A 142 -24.89 -32.76 -2.25
CA THR A 142 -25.16 -31.57 -3.09
C THR A 142 -26.12 -30.61 -2.42
N ASP A 143 -27.15 -31.11 -1.72
CA ASP A 143 -28.12 -30.25 -1.06
C ASP A 143 -27.48 -29.50 0.11
N TYR A 144 -26.65 -30.20 0.88
CA TYR A 144 -25.87 -29.59 1.97
C TYR A 144 -24.86 -28.57 1.44
N PHE A 145 -24.25 -28.82 0.27
CA PHE A 145 -23.38 -27.85 -0.40
C PHE A 145 -24.14 -26.58 -0.79
N TYR A 146 -25.31 -26.70 -1.41
CA TYR A 146 -26.12 -25.53 -1.76
C TYR A 146 -26.64 -24.78 -0.54
N TYR A 147 -26.93 -25.48 0.55
CA TYR A 147 -27.32 -24.84 1.81
C TYR A 147 -26.20 -23.97 2.40
N ILE A 148 -24.95 -24.46 2.38
CA ILE A 148 -23.82 -23.75 3.00
C ILE A 148 -23.20 -22.67 2.11
N LEU A 149 -23.38 -22.79 0.78
CA LEU A 149 -22.79 -21.90 -0.21
C LEU A 149 -23.06 -20.40 0.07
N PRO A 150 -24.30 -19.96 0.39
CA PRO A 150 -24.58 -18.56 0.68
C PRO A 150 -23.83 -18.07 1.91
N LYS A 151 -23.71 -18.90 2.96
CA LYS A 151 -23.01 -18.55 4.19
C LYS A 151 -21.52 -18.34 3.96
N ILE A 152 -20.89 -19.22 3.19
CA ILE A 152 -19.46 -19.10 2.84
C ILE A 152 -19.28 -17.86 1.97
N THR A 153 -20.05 -17.72 0.90
CA THR A 153 -19.97 -16.59 -0.03
C THR A 153 -20.18 -15.26 0.68
N PHE A 154 -21.18 -15.18 1.56
CA PHE A 154 -21.48 -13.98 2.33
C PHE A 154 -20.30 -13.54 3.20
N SER A 155 -19.58 -14.48 3.82
CA SER A 155 -18.38 -14.14 4.61
C SER A 155 -17.28 -13.48 3.78
N TYR A 156 -17.05 -13.94 2.54
CA TYR A 156 -16.10 -13.33 1.63
C TYR A 156 -16.58 -11.98 1.11
N VAL A 157 -17.88 -11.84 0.81
CA VAL A 157 -18.48 -10.56 0.37
C VAL A 157 -18.34 -9.49 1.45
N VAL A 158 -18.69 -9.82 2.70
CA VAL A 158 -18.52 -8.92 3.85
C VAL A 158 -17.05 -8.53 4.00
N MET A 159 -16.13 -9.49 3.89
CA MET A 159 -14.70 -9.21 4.00
C MET A 159 -14.20 -8.30 2.88
N VAL A 160 -14.62 -8.53 1.63
CA VAL A 160 -14.29 -7.67 0.48
C VAL A 160 -14.87 -6.26 0.69
N ALA A 161 -16.07 -6.13 1.26
CA ALA A 161 -16.66 -4.83 1.56
C ALA A 161 -15.86 -4.08 2.64
N ILE A 162 -15.48 -4.75 3.73
CA ILE A 162 -14.64 -4.20 4.80
C ILE A 162 -13.28 -3.75 4.24
N MET A 163 -12.65 -4.58 3.41
CA MET A 163 -11.38 -4.23 2.77
C MET A 163 -11.53 -3.12 1.74
N GLY A 164 -12.63 -3.08 1.02
CA GLY A 164 -12.99 -2.00 0.12
C GLY A 164 -13.06 -0.67 0.86
N LEU A 165 -13.77 -0.63 1.99
CA LEU A 165 -13.87 0.55 2.85
C LEU A 165 -12.50 0.94 3.45
N ALA A 166 -11.74 -0.03 3.94
CA ALA A 166 -10.43 0.22 4.55
C ALA A 166 -9.38 0.73 3.53
N THR A 167 -9.55 0.42 2.25
CA THR A 167 -8.65 0.84 1.16
C THR A 167 -9.16 2.06 0.37
N MET A 168 -10.28 2.68 0.78
CA MET A 168 -10.75 3.93 0.16
C MET A 168 -9.80 5.12 0.41
N LEU A 169 -8.99 5.06 1.46
CA LEU A 169 -7.97 6.06 1.74
C LEU A 169 -6.86 6.01 0.68
N ARG A 170 -6.44 7.18 0.18
CA ARG A 170 -5.39 7.33 -0.84
C ARG A 170 -4.09 6.59 -0.47
N ARG A 171 -3.77 6.51 0.82
CA ARG A 171 -2.58 5.81 1.35
C ARG A 171 -2.65 4.28 1.26
N LYS A 172 -3.84 3.70 1.13
CA LYS A 172 -4.06 2.24 1.07
C LYS A 172 -4.67 1.79 -0.26
N GLN A 173 -4.90 2.72 -1.18
CA GLN A 173 -5.57 2.49 -2.45
C GLN A 173 -4.88 1.43 -3.32
N ASP A 174 -3.54 1.42 -3.35
CA ASP A 174 -2.78 0.46 -4.17
C ASP A 174 -3.00 -1.00 -3.72
N TYR A 175 -3.30 -1.21 -2.44
CA TYR A 175 -3.54 -2.54 -1.86
C TYR A 175 -4.97 -3.06 -2.10
N ARG A 176 -5.86 -2.23 -2.66
CA ARG A 176 -7.25 -2.61 -2.93
C ARG A 176 -7.33 -3.78 -3.91
N THR A 177 -6.65 -3.69 -5.04
CA THR A 177 -6.68 -4.74 -6.08
C THR A 177 -6.07 -6.03 -5.56
N TYR A 178 -4.92 -5.96 -4.90
CA TYR A 178 -4.26 -7.14 -4.30
C TYR A 178 -5.13 -7.82 -3.25
N SER A 179 -5.77 -7.04 -2.35
CA SER A 179 -6.66 -7.59 -1.33
C SER A 179 -7.89 -8.27 -1.93
N VAL A 180 -8.51 -7.65 -2.94
CA VAL A 180 -9.70 -8.21 -3.59
C VAL A 180 -9.34 -9.48 -4.37
N VAL A 181 -8.28 -9.45 -5.17
CA VAL A 181 -7.82 -10.63 -5.92
C VAL A 181 -7.50 -11.78 -4.97
N PHE A 182 -6.78 -11.52 -3.87
CA PHE A 182 -6.48 -12.54 -2.87
C PHE A 182 -7.75 -13.15 -2.27
N LEU A 183 -8.71 -12.32 -1.83
CA LEU A 183 -9.96 -12.81 -1.24
C LEU A 183 -10.81 -13.61 -2.24
N VAL A 184 -10.85 -13.19 -3.51
CA VAL A 184 -11.58 -13.91 -4.56
C VAL A 184 -10.93 -15.27 -4.83
N VAL A 185 -9.60 -15.33 -4.94
CA VAL A 185 -8.88 -16.61 -5.13
C VAL A 185 -9.09 -17.54 -3.93
N CYS A 186 -8.97 -17.03 -2.71
CA CYS A 186 -9.24 -17.82 -1.51
C CYS A 186 -10.70 -18.30 -1.44
N GLY A 187 -11.67 -17.45 -1.79
CA GLY A 187 -13.08 -17.83 -1.80
C GLY A 187 -13.42 -18.86 -2.88
N ALA A 188 -12.85 -18.72 -4.08
CA ALA A 188 -12.99 -19.71 -5.14
C ALA A 188 -12.37 -21.06 -4.74
N PHE A 189 -11.19 -21.04 -4.10
CA PHE A 189 -10.56 -22.25 -3.58
C PHE A 189 -11.38 -22.91 -2.47
N ASP A 190 -11.93 -22.12 -1.54
CA ASP A 190 -12.80 -22.62 -0.47
C ASP A 190 -14.06 -23.31 -1.06
N ILE A 191 -14.78 -22.64 -1.97
CA ILE A 191 -15.95 -23.23 -2.65
C ILE A 191 -15.57 -24.48 -3.45
N TYR A 192 -14.46 -24.44 -4.18
CA TYR A 192 -13.96 -25.58 -4.95
C TYR A 192 -13.65 -26.79 -4.07
N SER A 193 -13.12 -26.58 -2.86
CA SER A 193 -12.83 -27.65 -1.90
C SER A 193 -14.09 -28.43 -1.51
N TYR A 194 -15.22 -27.75 -1.33
CA TYR A 194 -16.50 -28.40 -1.05
C TYR A 194 -17.15 -29.02 -2.29
N ALA A 195 -16.97 -28.40 -3.47
CA ALA A 195 -17.57 -28.88 -4.72
C ALA A 195 -16.92 -30.16 -5.25
N THR A 196 -15.62 -30.38 -4.97
CA THR A 196 -14.85 -31.53 -5.47
C THR A 196 -14.73 -32.68 -4.46
N LEU A 197 -15.50 -32.62 -3.38
CA LEU A 197 -15.38 -33.54 -2.26
C LEU A 197 -16.23 -34.79 -2.50
N ASP A 198 -15.57 -35.88 -2.90
CA ASP A 198 -16.21 -37.19 -3.07
C ASP A 198 -16.31 -37.95 -1.76
N LEU A 199 -17.50 -37.92 -1.13
CA LEU A 199 -17.79 -38.62 0.12
C LEU A 199 -17.53 -40.14 0.02
N ARG A 200 -17.79 -40.75 -1.13
CA ARG A 200 -17.63 -42.20 -1.34
C ARG A 200 -16.17 -42.65 -1.23
N LEU A 201 -15.24 -41.84 -1.75
CA LEU A 201 -13.80 -42.11 -1.67
C LEU A 201 -13.29 -41.97 -0.24
N LEU A 202 -13.83 -41.00 0.51
CA LEU A 202 -13.51 -40.80 1.93
C LEU A 202 -13.99 -41.95 2.82
N ILE A 203 -15.18 -42.49 2.54
CA ILE A 203 -15.74 -43.64 3.28
C ILE A 203 -14.95 -44.92 2.99
N SER A 204 -14.56 -45.15 1.73
CA SER A 204 -13.85 -46.35 1.30
C SER A 204 -12.39 -46.42 1.79
N ASN A 205 -11.70 -45.29 1.87
CA ASN A 205 -10.29 -45.25 2.24
C ASN A 205 -10.10 -45.14 3.75
N SER A 206 -10.01 -46.29 4.43
CA SER A 206 -9.70 -46.37 5.87
C SER A 206 -8.31 -45.84 6.25
N ALA A 207 -7.40 -45.63 5.29
CA ALA A 207 -6.08 -45.05 5.55
C ALA A 207 -6.09 -43.51 5.64
N ILE A 208 -7.13 -42.86 5.09
CA ILE A 208 -7.32 -41.40 5.18
C ILE A 208 -8.14 -41.03 6.44
N SER A 209 -8.51 -42.01 7.27
CA SER A 209 -9.31 -41.85 8.48
C SER A 209 -8.57 -41.23 9.68
N VAL A 210 -7.68 -40.27 9.42
CA VAL A 210 -7.41 -39.24 10.43
C VAL A 210 -8.71 -38.43 10.47
N ASP A 211 -9.33 -38.28 11.65
CA ASP A 211 -10.63 -37.60 11.82
C ASP A 211 -10.67 -36.23 11.12
N TYR A 212 -11.06 -36.24 9.85
CA TYR A 212 -10.87 -35.11 8.96
C TYR A 212 -12.09 -34.19 9.05
N TYR A 213 -11.96 -33.17 9.88
CA TYR A 213 -13.01 -32.18 10.11
C TYR A 213 -12.94 -31.07 9.06
N HIS A 214 -13.39 -31.37 7.83
CA HIS A 214 -13.28 -30.44 6.70
C HIS A 214 -13.89 -29.06 7.02
N TYR A 215 -15.11 -29.00 7.58
CA TYR A 215 -15.73 -27.71 7.91
C TYR A 215 -14.92 -26.87 8.90
N SER A 216 -14.46 -27.50 9.99
CA SER A 216 -13.70 -26.82 11.04
C SER A 216 -12.34 -26.35 10.55
N THR A 217 -11.65 -27.19 9.77
CA THR A 217 -10.35 -26.85 9.18
C THR A 217 -10.48 -25.75 8.12
N ALA A 218 -11.49 -25.82 7.25
CA ALA A 218 -11.77 -24.77 6.28
C ALA A 218 -12.11 -23.43 6.97
N ASP A 219 -12.94 -23.44 8.03
CA ASP A 219 -13.25 -22.23 8.80
C ASP A 219 -11.99 -21.62 9.44
N PHE A 220 -11.10 -22.46 9.98
CA PHE A 220 -9.83 -22.03 10.53
C PHE A 220 -8.95 -21.33 9.47
N TYR A 221 -8.74 -21.96 8.31
CA TYR A 221 -7.95 -21.36 7.24
C TYR A 221 -8.57 -20.09 6.67
N ARG A 222 -9.91 -20.04 6.54
CA ARG A 222 -10.63 -18.85 6.11
C ARG A 222 -10.41 -17.68 7.08
N ARG A 223 -10.56 -17.91 8.40
CA ARG A 223 -10.31 -16.87 9.42
C ARG A 223 -8.84 -16.45 9.46
N LEU A 224 -7.92 -17.40 9.27
CA LEU A 224 -6.50 -17.11 9.16
C LEU A 224 -6.18 -16.23 7.95
N ALA A 225 -6.79 -16.51 6.80
CA ALA A 225 -6.64 -15.70 5.59
C ALA A 225 -7.18 -14.28 5.80
N PHE A 226 -8.35 -14.13 6.42
CA PHE A 226 -8.92 -12.82 6.74
C PHE A 226 -8.05 -12.03 7.71
N LEU A 227 -7.57 -12.68 8.78
CA LEU A 227 -6.63 -12.08 9.73
C LEU A 227 -5.33 -11.65 9.05
N GLY A 228 -4.76 -12.50 8.20
CA GLY A 228 -3.53 -12.23 7.47
C GLY A 228 -3.63 -10.99 6.58
N VAL A 229 -4.71 -10.87 5.80
CA VAL A 229 -4.94 -9.68 4.94
C VAL A 229 -5.20 -8.43 5.77
N SER A 230 -6.04 -8.49 6.81
CA SER A 230 -6.31 -7.33 7.69
C SER A 230 -5.04 -6.82 8.34
N PHE A 231 -4.22 -7.74 8.86
CA PHE A 231 -2.96 -7.42 9.50
C PHE A 231 -1.94 -6.87 8.50
N ALA A 232 -1.84 -7.46 7.31
CA ALA A 232 -0.98 -6.97 6.24
C ALA A 232 -1.34 -5.52 5.87
N ILE A 233 -2.62 -5.21 5.65
CA ILE A 233 -3.07 -3.85 5.31
C ILE A 233 -2.90 -2.87 6.49
N LEU A 234 -2.95 -3.34 7.74
CA LEU A 234 -2.69 -2.51 8.91
C LEU A 234 -1.22 -2.06 8.95
N ILE A 235 -0.28 -2.96 8.65
CA ILE A 235 1.16 -2.69 8.67
C ILE A 235 1.62 -1.98 7.39
N LEU A 236 1.09 -2.39 6.24
CA LEU A 236 1.47 -1.87 4.93
C LEU A 236 0.77 -0.55 4.70
N ASN A 237 1.48 0.53 4.96
CA ASN A 237 1.11 1.85 4.51
C ASN A 237 1.90 2.17 3.24
N ARG A 238 1.27 2.84 2.27
CA ARG A 238 2.06 3.54 1.25
C ARG A 238 2.99 4.49 1.98
N THR A 239 4.29 4.34 1.72
CA THR A 239 5.29 5.33 2.11
C THR A 239 4.90 6.60 1.37
N ASP A 240 4.45 7.62 2.11
CA ASP A 240 4.16 8.94 1.57
C ASP A 240 5.48 9.58 1.16
N VAL A 241 5.98 9.17 0.00
CA VAL A 241 7.13 9.77 -0.65
C VAL A 241 6.65 10.09 -2.04
N ARG A 242 6.19 11.33 -2.24
CA ARG A 242 6.42 11.95 -3.56
C ARG A 242 7.92 11.99 -3.68
N THR A 243 8.46 11.17 -4.58
CA THR A 243 9.91 11.10 -4.73
C THR A 243 10.36 12.48 -5.20
N GLU A 244 11.42 13.04 -4.64
CA GLU A 244 12.00 14.29 -5.13
C GLU A 244 12.28 14.19 -6.63
N ALA A 245 12.61 12.99 -7.14
CA ALA A 245 12.70 12.68 -8.56
C ALA A 245 11.37 12.79 -9.32
N GLU A 246 10.22 12.45 -8.73
CA GLU A 246 8.89 12.64 -9.37
C GLU A 246 8.54 14.13 -9.46
N ILE A 247 8.88 14.90 -8.41
CA ILE A 247 8.72 16.36 -8.39
C ILE A 247 9.67 17.00 -9.39
N LEU A 248 10.93 16.57 -9.43
CA LEU A 248 11.96 17.08 -10.33
C LEU A 248 11.67 16.72 -11.78
N LEU A 249 11.16 15.51 -12.05
CA LEU A 249 10.70 15.12 -13.39
C LEU A 249 9.49 15.94 -13.85
N ASP A 250 8.57 16.27 -12.96
CA ASP A 250 7.42 17.12 -13.29
C ASP A 250 7.86 18.57 -13.55
N LEU A 251 8.77 19.09 -12.72
CA LEU A 251 9.42 20.38 -12.96
C LEU A 251 10.21 20.38 -14.27
N GLN A 252 10.99 19.35 -14.55
CA GLN A 252 11.76 19.21 -15.79
C GLN A 252 10.82 19.18 -17.00
N ARG A 253 9.73 18.40 -16.96
CA ARG A 253 8.72 18.39 -18.05
C ARG A 253 8.09 19.76 -18.25
N SER A 254 7.77 20.46 -17.16
CA SER A 254 7.21 21.81 -17.25
C SER A 254 8.21 22.80 -17.87
N GLN A 255 9.50 22.67 -17.54
CA GLN A 255 10.56 23.48 -18.11
C GLN A 255 10.83 23.14 -19.58
N GLU A 256 10.88 21.85 -19.94
CA GLU A 256 11.03 21.38 -21.31
C GLU A 256 9.91 21.91 -22.20
N TYR A 257 8.67 21.93 -21.71
CA TYR A 257 7.54 22.53 -22.41
C TYR A 257 7.72 24.03 -22.67
N VAL A 258 8.19 24.78 -21.66
CA VAL A 258 8.48 26.22 -21.80
C VAL A 258 9.63 26.44 -22.78
N ILE A 259 10.70 25.67 -22.70
CA ILE A 259 11.85 25.75 -23.62
C ILE A 259 11.42 25.41 -25.05
N ALA A 260 10.60 24.38 -25.24
CA ALA A 260 10.07 24.01 -26.56
C ALA A 260 9.21 25.14 -27.14
N ARG A 261 8.36 25.78 -26.34
CA ARG A 261 7.59 26.96 -26.75
C ARG A 261 8.49 28.14 -27.11
N LEU A 262 9.53 28.41 -26.32
CA LEU A 262 10.49 29.47 -26.61
C LEU A 262 11.25 29.19 -27.91
N LYS A 263 11.73 27.96 -28.12
CA LYS A 263 12.38 27.55 -29.38
C LYS A 263 11.43 27.66 -30.58
N GLY A 264 10.17 27.28 -30.40
CA GLY A 264 9.13 27.48 -31.41
C GLY A 264 8.95 28.95 -31.76
N ALA A 265 8.88 29.83 -30.75
CA ALA A 265 8.76 31.27 -30.94
C ALA A 265 10.00 31.89 -31.62
N THR A 266 11.21 31.43 -31.29
CA THR A 266 12.44 31.92 -31.95
C THR A 266 12.52 31.46 -33.40
N LEU A 267 12.17 30.21 -33.70
CA LEU A 267 12.10 29.70 -35.06
C LEU A 267 11.01 30.41 -35.88
N GLN A 268 9.84 30.65 -35.29
CA GLN A 268 8.78 31.44 -35.90
C GLN A 268 9.29 32.85 -36.22
N ARG A 269 9.96 33.52 -35.28
CA ARG A 269 10.55 34.85 -35.51
C ARG A 269 11.60 34.81 -36.62
N ALA A 270 12.47 33.81 -36.63
CA ALA A 270 13.48 33.65 -37.68
C ALA A 270 12.84 33.41 -39.06
N ALA A 271 11.79 32.59 -39.13
CA ALA A 271 11.04 32.32 -40.36
C ALA A 271 10.35 33.59 -40.88
N ILE A 272 9.71 34.36 -39.99
CA ILE A 272 9.11 35.66 -40.31
C ILE A 272 10.14 36.62 -40.90
N LEU A 273 11.34 36.70 -40.30
CA LEU A 273 12.39 37.62 -40.76
C LEU A 273 13.08 37.19 -42.05
N ARG A 274 12.99 35.90 -42.41
CA ARG A 274 13.60 35.36 -43.63
C ARG A 274 12.74 35.58 -44.87
N ASP A 275 11.42 35.54 -44.72
CA ASP A 275 10.48 35.85 -45.80
C ASP A 275 10.32 37.38 -45.96
N THR A 276 10.42 37.89 -47.18
CA THR A 276 10.41 39.34 -47.44
C THR A 276 9.04 39.97 -47.16
N GLY A 277 7.95 39.24 -47.42
CA GLY A 277 6.59 39.68 -47.17
C GLY A 277 6.27 39.72 -45.67
N LEU A 278 6.53 38.62 -44.97
CA LEU A 278 6.34 38.50 -43.51
C LEU A 278 7.26 39.45 -42.73
N ARG A 279 8.50 39.67 -43.19
CA ARG A 279 9.39 40.64 -42.57
C ARG A 279 8.84 42.05 -42.69
N LYS A 280 8.31 42.42 -43.85
CA LYS A 280 7.69 43.74 -44.04
C LYS A 280 6.50 43.91 -43.11
N THR A 281 5.60 42.93 -43.03
CA THR A 281 4.44 43.01 -42.12
C THR A 281 4.86 43.04 -40.65
N PHE A 282 5.90 42.30 -40.26
CA PHE A 282 6.50 42.35 -38.91
C PHE A 282 7.06 43.73 -38.58
N VAL A 283 7.89 44.31 -39.47
CA VAL A 283 8.45 45.66 -39.28
C VAL A 283 7.35 46.71 -39.27
N ASP A 284 6.40 46.64 -40.20
CA ASP A 284 5.26 47.56 -40.26
C ASP A 284 4.39 47.45 -39.00
N TYR A 285 4.21 46.24 -38.47
CA TYR A 285 3.53 46.01 -37.20
C TYR A 285 4.27 46.68 -36.04
N TYR A 286 5.55 46.40 -35.85
CA TYR A 286 6.32 47.01 -34.75
C TYR A 286 6.46 48.52 -34.89
N LYS A 287 6.54 49.04 -36.12
CA LYS A 287 6.51 50.48 -36.39
C LYS A 287 5.16 51.10 -36.03
N ARG A 288 4.04 50.42 -36.34
CA ARG A 288 2.71 50.84 -35.88
C ARG A 288 2.62 50.82 -34.36
N VAL A 289 3.08 49.75 -33.71
CA VAL A 289 3.13 49.64 -32.25
C VAL A 289 3.99 50.75 -31.65
N GLU A 290 5.16 51.06 -32.19
CA GLU A 290 6.02 52.15 -31.69
C GLU A 290 5.36 53.52 -31.84
N VAL A 291 4.68 53.78 -32.96
CA VAL A 291 3.93 55.02 -33.16
C VAL A 291 2.72 55.09 -32.22
N GLU A 292 1.95 54.01 -32.10
CA GLU A 292 0.81 53.91 -31.19
C GLU A 292 1.25 54.06 -29.73
N GLU A 293 2.28 53.34 -29.30
CA GLU A 293 2.91 53.46 -27.98
C GLU A 293 3.47 54.86 -27.79
N GLY A 294 4.08 55.48 -28.79
CA GLY A 294 4.56 56.86 -28.74
C GLY A 294 3.42 57.85 -28.51
N VAL A 295 2.30 57.68 -29.22
CA VAL A 295 1.08 58.49 -29.05
C VAL A 295 0.49 58.27 -27.65
N ILE A 296 0.30 57.02 -27.24
CA ILE A 296 -0.21 56.63 -25.92
C ILE A 296 0.71 57.19 -24.83
N HIS A 297 2.02 57.04 -24.94
CA HIS A 297 2.99 57.55 -23.99
C HIS A 297 3.05 59.08 -23.98
N SER A 298 2.74 59.75 -25.09
CA SER A 298 2.66 61.21 -25.16
C SER A 298 1.38 61.78 -24.54
N ASP A 299 0.30 60.99 -24.54
CA ASP A 299 -1.01 61.37 -24.02
C ASP A 299 -0.92 61.76 -22.53
N PRO A 300 -1.31 62.99 -22.16
CA PRO A 300 -1.32 63.43 -20.77
C PRO A 300 -2.23 62.57 -19.88
N GLU A 301 -3.30 61.97 -20.42
CA GLU A 301 -4.19 61.08 -19.67
C GLU A 301 -3.50 59.76 -19.32
N TYR A 302 -2.85 59.12 -20.30
CA TYR A 302 -2.06 57.91 -20.07
C TYR A 302 -0.92 58.15 -19.09
N LYS A 303 -0.19 59.28 -19.20
CA LYS A 303 0.87 59.64 -18.24
C LYS A 303 0.35 59.72 -16.81
N LYS A 304 -0.82 60.32 -16.61
CA LYS A 304 -1.48 60.40 -15.30
C LYS A 304 -1.92 59.02 -14.80
N ALA A 305 -2.54 58.21 -15.65
CA ALA A 305 -2.98 56.86 -15.30
C ALA A 305 -1.80 55.94 -14.95
N ARG A 306 -0.73 55.98 -15.76
CA ARG A 306 0.51 55.24 -15.51
C ARG A 306 1.18 55.69 -14.21
N ALA A 307 1.28 57.00 -13.96
CA ALA A 307 1.83 57.52 -12.71
C ALA A 307 0.98 57.09 -11.50
N ALA A 308 -0.35 57.09 -11.61
CA ALA A 308 -1.24 56.61 -10.57
C ALA A 308 -1.14 55.09 -10.32
N ALA A 309 -0.95 54.29 -11.37
CA ALA A 309 -0.73 52.84 -11.26
C ALA A 309 0.64 52.52 -10.64
N LEU A 310 1.70 53.22 -11.08
CA LEU A 310 3.05 53.09 -10.52
C LEU A 310 3.11 53.56 -9.07
N ALA A 311 2.36 54.60 -8.68
CA ALA A 311 2.28 55.04 -7.29
C ALA A 311 1.60 54.00 -6.37
N LYS A 312 0.74 53.12 -6.91
CA LYS A 312 0.15 52.00 -6.16
C LYS A 312 1.08 50.78 -6.08
N LEU A 313 2.00 50.64 -7.03
CA LEU A 313 3.02 49.60 -7.00
C LEU A 313 4.10 50.02 -6.00
N ASN A 314 4.11 49.38 -4.84
CA ASN A 314 5.22 49.52 -3.91
C ASN A 314 6.42 48.76 -4.48
N VAL A 315 7.20 49.46 -5.31
CA VAL A 315 8.42 48.93 -5.95
C VAL A 315 9.37 48.39 -4.91
N GLU A 316 9.44 49.02 -3.74
CA GLU A 316 10.30 48.62 -2.63
C GLU A 316 9.88 47.27 -2.02
N ASN A 317 8.57 47.00 -1.92
CA ASN A 317 8.10 45.68 -1.54
C ASN A 317 8.41 44.64 -2.62
N LEU A 318 8.27 44.99 -3.90
CA LEU A 318 8.53 44.05 -4.99
C LEU A 318 10.02 43.70 -5.11
N THR A 319 10.90 44.70 -4.94
CA THR A 319 12.36 44.50 -4.92
C THR A 319 12.78 43.71 -3.69
N ARG A 320 12.22 44.03 -2.52
CA ARG A 320 12.47 43.27 -1.29
C ARG A 320 12.01 41.82 -1.42
N ASP A 321 10.85 41.56 -2.01
CA ASP A 321 10.37 40.19 -2.22
C ASP A 321 11.25 39.43 -3.23
N ALA A 322 11.72 40.09 -4.28
CA ALA A 322 12.67 39.52 -5.24
C ALA A 322 14.05 39.25 -4.61
N GLU A 323 14.55 40.18 -3.80
CA GLU A 323 15.80 40.03 -3.04
C GLU A 323 15.68 38.89 -2.03
N LEU A 324 14.58 38.82 -1.27
CA LEU A 324 14.32 37.71 -0.35
C LEU A 324 14.24 36.37 -1.09
N TYR A 325 13.65 36.35 -2.29
CA TYR A 325 13.59 35.14 -3.10
C TYR A 325 14.99 34.69 -3.56
N VAL A 326 15.83 35.61 -4.04
CA VAL A 326 17.22 35.34 -4.43
C VAL A 326 18.09 34.98 -3.23
N GLU A 327 17.91 35.65 -2.09
CA GLU A 327 18.62 35.38 -0.85
C GLU A 327 18.26 33.98 -0.31
N ASN A 328 16.99 33.60 -0.38
CA ASN A 328 16.57 32.24 -0.01
C ASN A 328 17.18 31.19 -0.93
N LEU A 329 17.22 31.43 -2.25
CA LEU A 329 17.87 30.51 -3.20
C LEU A 329 19.38 30.39 -2.97
N THR A 330 20.05 31.49 -2.63
CA THR A 330 21.50 31.49 -2.36
C THR A 330 21.83 30.86 -1.02
N LYS A 331 21.04 31.07 0.03
CA LYS A 331 21.19 30.38 1.33
C LYS A 331 20.96 28.87 1.23
N VAL A 332 20.02 28.44 0.40
CA VAL A 332 19.84 27.01 0.10
C VAL A 332 21.10 26.45 -0.57
N ARG A 333 21.67 27.14 -1.56
CA ARG A 333 22.95 26.72 -2.19
C ARG A 333 24.15 26.77 -1.24
N GLU A 334 24.23 27.74 -0.33
CA GLU A 334 25.31 27.80 0.66
C GLU A 334 25.21 26.66 1.68
N SER A 335 24.00 26.30 2.12
CA SER A 335 23.83 25.16 3.04
C SER A 335 24.17 23.81 2.39
N GLU A 336 23.92 23.66 1.08
CA GLU A 336 24.37 22.51 0.28
C GLU A 336 25.87 22.57 -0.10
N GLY A 337 26.44 23.78 -0.22
CA GLY A 337 27.87 24.00 -0.51
C GLY A 337 28.79 23.77 0.69
N ILE A 338 28.34 24.07 1.91
CA ILE A 338 29.12 23.90 3.14
C ILE A 338 29.24 22.41 3.52
N SER A 339 28.22 21.59 3.25
CA SER A 339 28.29 20.13 3.45
C SER A 339 29.31 19.47 2.51
N THR A 340 29.31 19.86 1.23
CA THR A 340 30.22 19.34 0.21
C THR A 340 31.67 19.82 0.35
N HIS A 341 31.92 20.95 1.03
CA HIS A 341 33.28 21.40 1.37
C HIS A 341 33.84 20.73 2.62
N ARG A 342 33.01 20.42 3.61
CA ARG A 342 33.44 19.71 4.83
C ARG A 342 33.86 18.27 4.53
N GLU A 343 33.09 17.56 3.70
CA GLU A 343 33.43 16.19 3.25
C GLU A 343 34.72 16.14 2.41
N ARG A 344 34.97 17.17 1.57
CA ARG A 344 36.22 17.28 0.82
C ARG A 344 37.42 17.51 1.73
N ASN A 345 37.30 18.36 2.74
CA ASN A 345 38.42 18.68 3.63
C ASN A 345 38.83 17.49 4.52
N ASP A 346 37.88 16.64 4.91
CA ASP A 346 38.20 15.40 5.65
C ASP A 346 38.86 14.36 4.75
N MET A 347 38.45 14.28 3.47
CA MET A 347 39.15 13.47 2.47
C MET A 347 40.58 13.96 2.22
N TYR A 348 40.81 15.28 2.15
CA TYR A 348 42.16 15.84 1.98
C TYR A 348 43.04 15.70 3.23
N ARG A 349 42.47 15.76 4.44
CA ARG A 349 43.22 15.51 5.69
C ARG A 349 43.69 14.07 5.81
N ALA A 350 42.90 13.09 5.34
CA ALA A 350 43.33 11.69 5.26
C ALA A 350 44.48 11.46 4.26
N VAL A 351 44.58 12.32 3.24
CA VAL A 351 45.67 12.28 2.26
C VAL A 351 46.91 13.04 2.79
N ALA A 352 46.74 14.13 3.53
CA ALA A 352 47.81 15.02 3.97
C ALA A 352 48.58 14.56 5.21
N THR A 353 48.00 13.72 6.08
CA THR A 353 48.77 13.11 7.19
C THR A 353 49.89 12.19 6.71
N ASN A 354 49.88 11.77 5.44
CA ASN A 354 50.96 11.00 4.84
C ASN A 354 52.10 11.84 4.24
N SER A 355 52.00 13.18 4.11
CA SER A 355 52.86 13.92 3.17
C SER A 355 53.71 15.10 3.68
N THR A 356 53.56 15.66 4.88
CA THR A 356 54.34 16.89 5.21
C THR A 356 54.80 17.00 6.66
N LEU A 357 56.01 16.51 6.87
CA LEU A 357 56.83 16.60 8.09
C LEU A 357 57.99 17.62 7.92
N VAL A 358 57.82 18.67 7.10
CA VAL A 358 58.87 19.66 6.76
C VAL A 358 58.16 20.99 6.42
N GLY A 359 57.98 21.99 7.31
CA GLY A 359 58.92 23.06 7.72
C GLY A 359 59.06 24.16 6.63
N GLY A 360 58.89 25.49 6.78
CA GLY A 360 58.66 26.42 7.89
C GLY A 360 59.55 27.69 7.76
N GLY A 361 58.96 28.90 7.66
CA GLY A 361 59.56 30.24 7.94
C GLY A 361 60.21 31.03 6.77
N ALA A 362 60.37 32.37 6.77
CA ALA A 362 59.90 33.51 7.57
C ALA A 362 60.43 34.86 6.95
N LEU A 363 59.83 36.00 7.36
CA LEU A 363 60.39 37.37 7.56
C LEU A 363 60.60 38.42 6.41
N SER A 364 59.85 39.53 6.58
CA SER A 364 60.17 40.99 6.73
C SER A 364 61.22 41.78 5.89
N ASN A 365 60.77 43.03 5.60
CA ASN A 365 61.45 44.34 5.66
C ASN A 365 62.20 44.97 4.47
N GLU A 366 61.92 46.29 4.37
CA GLU A 366 62.80 47.44 4.09
C GLU A 366 62.99 48.01 2.67
N ASN A 367 63.21 49.33 2.72
CA ASN A 367 63.09 50.34 1.68
C ASN A 367 64.24 50.35 0.65
N ASP A 368 63.97 51.10 -0.43
CA ASP A 368 64.78 52.22 -0.92
C ASP A 368 65.70 52.07 -2.14
N ILE A 369 65.72 53.18 -2.90
CA ILE A 369 66.75 53.71 -3.81
C ILE A 369 66.88 53.10 -5.22
N GLY A 370 66.35 53.86 -6.20
CA GLY A 370 67.19 54.66 -7.11
C GLY A 370 67.89 53.99 -8.29
N GLY A 371 67.39 54.30 -9.49
CA GLY A 371 68.18 54.89 -10.57
C GLY A 371 69.00 53.97 -11.49
N LEU A 372 68.52 53.81 -12.73
CA LEU A 372 69.22 54.19 -13.97
C LEU A 372 68.22 54.22 -15.13
#